data_AF-A0A660Z8D7-F1
#
_entry.id   AF-A0A660Z8D7-F1
#
_cell.length_a   1.000
_cell.length_b   1.000
_cell.length_c   1.000
_cell.angle_alpha   90.00
_cell.angle_beta   90.00
_cell.angle_gamma   90.00
#
_symmetry.space_group_name_H-M   'P 1'
#
loop_
_entity.id
_entity.type
_entity.pdbx_description
1 polymer ?
#
loop_
_entity_poly.entity_id
_entity_poly.type
_entity_poly.pdbx_seq_one_letter_code
_entity_poly.pdbx_strand_id
1 'polypeptide(L)' 'EKVYINANQYFTKVKEEVWNYQIGGYKVCEKWLKDRKKRTLTLDEITTYCKIVTALSKTIEIQKKIDENYEGVE' A
#
# COMPACT_ATOMS: atom_id res chain seq x y z
N GLU A 1 2.05 -5.26 -9.07
CA GLU A 1 1.45 -6.61 -9.20
C GLU A 1 -0.05 -6.62 -8.83
N LYS A 2 -0.64 -7.83 -8.62
CA LYS A 2 -2.01 -8.07 -8.15
C LYS A 2 -2.03 -8.52 -6.69
N VAL A 3 -2.97 -8.03 -5.89
CA VAL A 3 -3.23 -8.47 -4.51
C VAL A 3 -4.61 -9.12 -4.45
N TYR A 4 -4.65 -10.44 -4.29
CA TYR A 4 -5.89 -11.20 -4.19
C TYR A 4 -6.50 -11.08 -2.79
N ILE A 5 -7.81 -10.79 -2.74
CA ILE A 5 -8.59 -10.80 -1.50
C ILE A 5 -9.47 -12.05 -1.38
N ASN A 6 -9.68 -12.74 -2.50
CA ASN A 6 -10.27 -14.07 -2.60
C ASN A 6 -9.91 -14.69 -3.98
N ALA A 7 -10.50 -15.84 -4.31
CA ALA A 7 -10.21 -16.56 -5.55
C ALA A 7 -10.50 -15.75 -6.84
N ASN A 8 -11.47 -14.84 -6.79
CA ASN A 8 -12.01 -14.18 -7.99
C ASN A 8 -11.72 -12.66 -8.02
N GLN A 9 -11.38 -12.06 -6.88
CA GLN A 9 -11.25 -10.61 -6.74
C GLN A 9 -9.86 -10.23 -6.25
N TYR A 10 -9.32 -9.18 -6.86
CA TYR A 10 -8.00 -8.65 -6.56
C TYR A 10 -7.93 -7.15 -6.81
N PHE A 11 -7.01 -6.49 -6.10
CA PHE A 11 -6.55 -5.15 -6.44
C PHE A 11 -5.40 -5.23 -7.42
N THR A 12 -5.38 -4.34 -8.41
CA THR A 12 -4.28 -4.21 -9.37
C THR A 12 -3.42 -2.99 -9.05
N LYS A 13 -2.24 -2.89 -9.66
CA LYS A 13 -1.30 -1.76 -9.51
C LYS A 13 -0.79 -1.55 -8.09
N VAL A 14 -0.82 -2.57 -7.24
CA VAL A 14 -0.11 -2.56 -5.95
C VAL A 14 1.30 -3.06 -6.23
N LYS A 15 2.29 -2.18 -6.19
CA LYS A 15 3.71 -2.55 -6.33
C LYS A 15 4.18 -3.29 -5.08
N GLU A 16 5.17 -4.16 -5.24
CA GLU A 16 5.76 -4.92 -4.13
C GLU A 16 6.30 -4.01 -3.02
N GLU A 17 6.97 -2.90 -3.38
CA GLU A 17 7.46 -1.90 -2.42
C GLU A 17 6.32 -1.28 -1.58
N VAL A 18 5.14 -1.09 -2.18
CA VAL A 18 3.95 -0.56 -1.49
C VAL A 18 3.31 -1.63 -0.59
N TRP A 19 3.28 -2.88 -1.05
CA TRP A 19 2.77 -4.00 -0.25
C TRP A 19 3.63 -4.28 0.99
N ASN A 20 4.95 -4.21 0.81
CA ASN A 20 5.93 -4.44 1.85
C ASN A 20 6.20 -3.21 2.72
N TYR A 21 5.62 -2.05 2.40
CA TYR A 21 5.81 -0.83 3.19
C TYR A 21 5.27 -1.00 4.61
N GLN A 22 6.13 -0.72 5.59
CA GLN A 22 5.85 -0.90 7.00
C GLN A 22 5.81 0.44 7.75
N ILE A 23 4.84 0.57 8.65
CA ILE A 23 4.79 1.65 9.64
C ILE A 23 4.69 0.99 11.01
N GLY A 24 5.71 1.19 11.84
CA GLY A 24 5.93 0.37 13.02
C GLY A 24 6.09 -1.10 12.64
N GLY A 25 5.45 -2.00 13.39
CA GLY A 25 5.52 -3.46 13.14
C GLY A 25 4.56 -4.00 12.08
N TYR A 26 3.89 -3.15 11.29
CA TYR A 26 2.80 -3.59 10.41
C TYR A 26 3.02 -3.22 8.95
N LYS A 27 2.82 -4.20 8.06
CA LYS A 27 2.62 -3.97 6.62
C LYS A 27 1.23 -3.35 6.42
N VAL A 28 1.18 -2.08 6.04
CA VAL A 28 -0.05 -1.26 6.11
C VAL A 28 -1.16 -1.84 5.23
N CYS A 29 -0.87 -2.13 3.96
CA CYS A 29 -1.82 -2.71 3.02
C CYS A 29 -2.33 -4.08 3.47
N GLU A 30 -1.42 -4.94 3.94
CA GLU A 30 -1.77 -6.28 4.40
C GLU A 30 -2.66 -6.23 5.65
N LYS A 31 -2.29 -5.42 6.65
CA LYS A 31 -3.05 -5.27 7.89
C LYS A 31 -4.47 -4.77 7.61
N TRP A 32 -4.62 -3.75 6.77
CA TRP A 32 -5.93 -3.17 6.46
C TRP A 32 -6.90 -4.20 5.87
N LEU A 33 -6.40 -5.10 5.00
CA LEU A 33 -7.18 -6.20 4.43
C LEU A 33 -7.44 -7.32 5.45
N LYS A 34 -6.44 -7.67 6.27
CA LYS A 34 -6.58 -8.69 7.34
C LYS A 34 -7.70 -8.32 8.32
N ASP A 35 -7.76 -7.06 8.73
CA ASP A 35 -8.77 -6.54 9.67
C ASP A 35 -10.21 -6.59 9.09
N ARG A 36 -10.36 -6.84 7.79
CA ARG A 36 -11.64 -6.89 7.07
C ARG A 36 -11.94 -8.27 6.47
N LYS A 37 -11.23 -9.30 6.89
CA LYS A 37 -11.54 -10.68 6.49
C LYS A 37 -12.96 -11.07 6.93
N LYS A 38 -13.57 -11.99 6.18
CA LYS A 38 -14.91 -12.56 6.42
C LYS A 38 -16.08 -11.58 6.24
N ARG A 39 -15.88 -10.42 5.62
CA ARG A 39 -16.97 -9.53 5.20
C ARG A 39 -16.72 -8.97 3.80
N THR A 40 -17.80 -8.56 3.15
CA THR A 40 -17.74 -7.87 1.85
C THR A 40 -17.29 -6.43 2.07
N LEU A 41 -16.33 -5.97 1.26
CA LEU A 41 -15.92 -4.57 1.26
C LEU A 41 -16.99 -3.71 0.58
N THR A 42 -17.36 -2.62 1.23
CA THR A 42 -18.20 -1.59 0.60
C THR A 42 -17.42 -0.81 -0.47
N LEU A 43 -18.12 -0.08 -1.34
CA LEU A 43 -17.47 0.76 -2.35
C LEU A 43 -16.55 1.83 -1.72
N ASP A 44 -16.96 2.38 -0.57
CA ASP A 44 -16.17 3.37 0.17
C ASP A 44 -14.90 2.75 0.74
N GLU A 45 -14.98 1.51 1.21
CA GLU A 45 -13.81 0.77 1.70
C GLU A 45 -12.84 0.41 0.58
N ILE A 46 -13.35 -0.02 -0.57
CA ILE A 46 -12.54 -0.25 -1.78
C ILE A 46 -11.82 1.03 -2.19
N THR A 47 -12.56 2.15 -2.25
CA THR A 47 -12.00 3.48 -2.55
C THR A 47 -10.95 3.89 -1.53
N THR A 48 -11.20 3.65 -0.24
CA THR A 48 -10.27 3.95 0.85
C THR A 48 -8.99 3.14 0.70
N TYR A 49 -9.08 1.84 0.39
CA TYR A 49 -7.90 1.01 0.16
C TYR A 49 -7.06 1.52 -1.02
N CYS A 50 -7.71 1.88 -2.14
CA CYS A 50 -7.02 2.48 -3.29
C CYS A 50 -6.31 3.80 -2.94
N LYS A 51 -6.92 4.64 -2.11
CA LYS A 51 -6.29 5.87 -1.59
C LYS A 51 -5.07 5.55 -0.73
N ILE A 52 -5.14 4.53 0.14
CA ILE A 52 -4.00 4.08 0.96
C ILE A 52 -2.84 3.62 0.07
N VAL A 53 -3.10 2.75 -0.90
CA VAL A 53 -2.08 2.27 -1.85
C VAL A 53 -1.43 3.45 -2.59
N THR A 54 -2.24 4.41 -3.05
CA THR A 54 -1.74 5.60 -3.75
C THR A 54 -0.89 6.50 -2.85
N ALA A 55 -1.33 6.73 -1.61
CA ALA A 55 -0.59 7.53 -0.64
C ALA A 55 0.78 6.91 -0.35
N LEU A 56 0.83 5.60 -0.10
CA LEU A 56 2.08 4.89 0.16
C LEU A 56 3.04 4.92 -1.04
N SER A 57 2.53 4.75 -2.27
CA SER A 57 3.37 4.88 -3.47
C SER A 57 4.02 6.27 -3.55
N LYS A 58 3.25 7.33 -3.30
CA LYS A 58 3.78 8.71 -3.29
C LYS A 58 4.76 8.95 -2.15
N THR A 59 4.50 8.38 -0.97
CA THR A 59 5.43 8.47 0.16
C THR A 59 6.78 7.87 -0.19
N ILE A 60 6.80 6.67 -0.78
CA ILE A 60 8.05 6.00 -1.21
C ILE A 60 8.79 6.85 -2.25
N GLU A 61 8.07 7.40 -3.23
CA GLU A 61 8.67 8.29 -4.24
C GLU A 61 9.28 9.55 -3.63
N ILE A 62 8.63 10.15 -2.64
CA ILE A 62 9.14 11.33 -1.93
C ILE A 62 10.36 10.97 -1.08
N GLN A 63 10.33 9.85 -0.36
CA GLN A 63 11.45 9.38 0.45
C GLN A 63 12.70 9.18 -0.40
N LYS A 64 12.60 8.50 -1.55
CA LYS A 64 13.72 8.31 -2.48
C LYS A 64 14.31 9.64 -2.95
N LYS A 65 13.46 10.61 -3.31
CA LYS A 65 13.93 11.95 -3.71
C LYS A 65 14.64 12.68 -2.57
N ILE A 66 14.20 12.48 -1.34
CA ILE A 66 14.87 13.06 -0.17
C ILE A 66 16.26 12.43 -0.04
N ASP A 67 16.35 11.10 -0.07
CA ASP A 67 17.62 10.36 0.03
C ASP A 67 18.62 10.79 -1.05
N GLU A 68 18.18 10.87 -2.32
CA GLU A 68 18.99 11.36 -3.46
C GLU A 68 19.53 12.78 -3.26
N ASN A 69 18.75 13.68 -2.65
CA ASN A 69 19.20 15.04 -2.37
C ASN A 69 20.22 15.09 -1.23
N TYR A 70 20.11 14.20 -0.24
CA TYR A 70 21.06 14.15 0.89
C TYR A 70 22.41 13.55 0.49
N GLU A 71 22.44 12.54 -0.39
CA GLU A 71 23.71 12.00 -0.94
C GLU A 71 24.53 13.05 -1.71
N GLY A 72 23.91 14.12 -2.20
CA GLY A 72 24.61 15.24 -2.85
C GLY A 72 25.22 16.27 -1.88
N VAL A 73 25.02 16.12 -0.57
CA VAL A 73 25.52 17.03 0.47
C VAL A 73 26.75 16.46 1.20
N GLU A 74 26.92 15.14 1.21
CA GLU A 74 28.13 14.44 1.71
C GLU A 74 29.19 14.29 0.62
#